data_AF-A0A1M3MFG7-F1
#
_entry.id   AF-A0A1M3MFG7-F1
#
_cell.length_a   1.000
_cell.length_b   1.000
_cell.length_c   1.000
_cell.angle_alpha   90.00
_cell.angle_beta   90.00
_cell.angle_gamma   90.00
#
_symmetry.space_group_name_H-M   'P 1'
#
loop_
_entity.id
_entity.type
_entity.pdbx_description
1 polymer ?
#
loop_
_entity_poly.entity_id
_entity_poly.type
_entity_poly.pdbx_seq_one_letter_code
_entity_poly.pdbx_strand_id
1 'polypeptide(L)'
;METLMLYLLIPGRMNFLKLGRYGRFFCEQHFRQDFSKDVDWLEFNHQLSNKLLTGARKAIVVEPDLIAKSRKDTLWIGSFWSDCSDRTED
;
A
#
# COMPACT_ATOMS: atom_id res chain seq x y z
N MET A 1 -12.38 -6.71 0.74
CA MET A 1 -13.01 -6.09 -0.46
C MET A 1 -13.37 -4.62 -0.20
N GLU A 2 -14.10 -4.28 0.87
CA GLU A 2 -14.46 -2.88 1.16
C GLU A 2 -13.23 -1.96 1.26
N THR A 3 -12.17 -2.34 1.97
CA THR A 3 -10.94 -1.54 2.08
C THR A 3 -10.34 -1.17 0.71
N LEU A 4 -10.25 -2.13 -0.22
CA LEU A 4 -9.74 -1.88 -1.58
C LEU A 4 -10.66 -0.96 -2.37
N MET A 5 -11.98 -1.15 -2.27
CA MET A 5 -12.95 -0.30 -2.95
C MET A 5 -12.86 1.14 -2.45
N LEU A 6 -12.79 1.33 -1.13
CA LEU A 6 -12.60 2.65 -0.53
C LEU A 6 -11.27 3.28 -0.94
N TYR A 7 -10.20 2.49 -1.04
CA TYR A 7 -8.90 2.95 -1.51
C TYR A 7 -8.94 3.52 -2.94
N LEU A 8 -9.70 2.85 -3.82
CA LEU A 8 -9.84 3.28 -5.22
C LEU A 8 -10.83 4.44 -5.39
N LEU A 9 -11.83 4.55 -4.52
CA LEU A 9 -12.91 5.52 -4.64
C LEU A 9 -12.62 6.85 -3.93
N ILE A 10 -11.88 6.85 -2.83
CA ILE A 10 -11.61 8.07 -2.05
C ILE A 10 -10.37 8.77 -2.62
N PRO A 11 -10.53 9.97 -3.22
CA PRO A 11 -9.38 10.69 -3.78
C PRO A 11 -8.46 11.25 -2.68
N GLY A 12 -7.17 11.28 -2.99
CA GLY A 12 -6.14 11.91 -2.17
C GLY A 12 -5.68 11.06 -0.99
N ARG A 13 -5.04 11.70 0.01
CA ARG A 13 -4.50 11.00 1.18
C ARG A 13 -5.62 10.40 2.02
N MET A 14 -5.51 9.11 2.30
CA MET A 14 -6.43 8.37 3.14
C MET A 14 -5.95 8.25 4.58
N ASN A 15 -6.91 8.15 5.49
CA ASN A 15 -6.69 7.82 6.89
C ASN A 15 -7.85 6.95 7.40
N PHE A 16 -7.70 6.33 8.56
CA PHE A 16 -8.71 5.39 9.07
C PHE A 16 -10.06 6.06 9.38
N LEU A 17 -10.08 7.35 9.74
CA LEU A 17 -11.31 8.11 9.93
C LEU A 17 -12.10 8.26 8.63
N LYS A 18 -11.42 8.54 7.51
CA LYS A 18 -12.05 8.59 6.18
C LYS A 18 -12.59 7.22 5.77
N LEU A 19 -11.82 6.15 6.02
CA LEU A 19 -12.29 4.78 5.73
C LEU A 19 -13.54 4.44 6.56
N GLY A 20 -13.56 4.74 7.85
CA GLY A 20 -14.74 4.52 8.69
C GLY A 20 -15.93 5.42 8.35
N ARG A 21 -15.69 6.62 7.79
CA ARG A 21 -16.73 7.56 7.38
C ARG A 21 -17.42 7.15 6.07
N TYR A 22 -16.67 6.65 5.11
CA TYR A 22 -17.18 6.26 3.79
C TYR A 22 -17.46 4.76 3.67
N GLY A 23 -16.93 3.95 4.60
CA GLY A 23 -17.23 2.54 4.73
C GLY A 23 -18.68 2.31 5.14
N ARG A 24 -19.28 1.28 4.57
CA ARG A 24 -20.64 0.85 4.84
C ARG A 24 -20.66 -0.27 5.89
N PHE A 25 -19.66 -1.15 5.89
CA PHE A 25 -19.67 -2.36 6.71
C PHE A 25 -18.73 -2.27 7.92
N PHE A 26 -17.59 -1.59 7.76
CA PHE A 26 -16.56 -1.52 8.81
C PHE A 26 -16.39 -0.11 9.37
N CYS A 27 -16.10 -0.04 10.68
CA CYS A 27 -15.78 1.20 11.38
C CYS A 27 -14.26 1.47 11.36
N GLU A 28 -13.87 2.68 11.77
CA GLU A 28 -12.46 3.11 11.86
C GLU A 28 -11.58 2.12 12.63
N GLN A 29 -12.06 1.63 13.77
CA GLN A 29 -11.33 0.68 14.62
C GLN A 29 -11.06 -0.65 13.91
N HIS A 30 -12.02 -1.15 13.12
CA HIS A 30 -11.85 -2.39 12.36
C HIS A 30 -10.75 -2.24 11.33
N PHE A 31 -10.74 -1.14 10.55
CA PHE A 31 -9.66 -0.85 9.62
C PHE A 31 -8.31 -0.75 10.33
N ARG A 32 -8.23 -0.04 11.47
CA ARG A 32 -6.98 0.06 12.22
C ARG A 32 -6.46 -1.30 12.67
N GLN A 33 -7.32 -2.17 13.18
CA GLN A 33 -6.94 -3.52 13.58
C GLN A 33 -6.50 -4.38 12.39
N ASP A 34 -7.13 -4.21 11.24
CA ASP A 34 -6.81 -4.98 10.04
C ASP A 34 -5.46 -4.59 9.43
N PHE A 35 -5.18 -3.28 9.33
CA PHE A 35 -3.89 -2.76 8.85
C PHE A 35 -2.72 -3.01 9.83
N SER A 36 -3.00 -3.37 11.08
CA SER A 36 -1.97 -3.78 12.05
C SER A 36 -1.53 -5.23 11.90
N LYS A 37 -2.22 -6.03 11.07
CA LYS A 37 -1.83 -7.42 10.82
C LYS A 37 -0.78 -7.47 9.72
N ASP A 38 0.09 -8.46 9.79
CA ASP A 38 0.96 -8.79 8.66
C ASP A 38 0.11 -9.31 7.50
N VAL A 39 0.39 -8.79 6.32
CA VAL A 39 -0.29 -9.16 5.08
C VAL A 39 0.72 -9.81 4.16
N ASP A 40 0.44 -11.06 3.76
CA ASP A 40 1.10 -11.66 2.62
C ASP A 40 0.58 -11.00 1.33
N TRP A 41 1.31 -9.98 0.90
CA TRP A 41 0.97 -9.22 -0.30
C TRP A 41 1.00 -10.08 -1.57
N LEU A 42 1.83 -11.12 -1.63
CA LEU A 42 1.92 -11.98 -2.80
C LEU A 42 0.66 -12.83 -2.91
N GLU A 43 0.28 -13.51 -1.83
CA GLU A 43 -0.94 -14.32 -1.80
C GLU A 43 -2.20 -13.46 -1.97
N PHE A 44 -2.24 -12.28 -1.35
CA PHE A 44 -3.32 -11.33 -1.54
C PHE A 44 -3.51 -10.93 -3.00
N ASN A 45 -2.43 -10.52 -3.68
CA ASN A 45 -2.46 -10.15 -5.09
C ASN A 45 -2.82 -11.35 -5.98
N HIS A 46 -2.32 -12.55 -5.65
CA HIS A 46 -2.68 -13.77 -6.35
C HIS A 46 -4.18 -14.07 -6.26
N GLN A 47 -4.77 -14.05 -5.06
CA GLN A 47 -6.21 -14.23 -4.87
C GLN A 47 -7.04 -13.14 -5.56
N LEU A 48 -6.59 -11.89 -5.49
CA LEU A 48 -7.27 -10.77 -6.17
C LEU A 48 -7.26 -10.98 -7.68
N SER A 49 -6.12 -11.38 -8.25
CA SER A 49 -5.96 -11.65 -9.68
C SER A 49 -6.89 -12.78 -10.14
N ASN A 50 -7.07 -13.82 -9.33
CA ASN A 50 -7.95 -14.95 -9.63
C ASN A 50 -9.43 -14.57 -9.59
N LYS A 51 -9.81 -13.56 -8.80
CA LYS A 51 -11.19 -13.06 -8.72
C LYS A 51 -11.52 -12.07 -9.83
N LEU A 52 -10.58 -11.21 -10.23
CA LEU A 52 -10.84 -10.09 -11.13
C LEU A 52 -10.46 -10.37 -12.59
N LEU A 53 -9.39 -11.14 -12.84
CA LEU A 53 -8.89 -11.39 -14.18
C LEU A 53 -9.54 -12.65 -14.77
N THR A 54 -9.89 -12.58 -16.05
CA THR A 54 -10.44 -13.71 -16.81
C THR A 54 -9.43 -14.17 -17.87
N GLY A 55 -9.52 -15.43 -18.29
CA GLY A 55 -8.66 -16.01 -19.31
C GLY A 55 -7.50 -16.86 -18.78
N ALA A 56 -6.89 -17.64 -19.67
CA ALA A 56 -5.88 -18.64 -19.34
C ALA A 56 -4.46 -18.07 -19.15
N ARG A 57 -4.18 -16.87 -19.67
CA ARG A 57 -2.88 -16.21 -19.58
C ARG A 57 -3.01 -14.90 -18.80
N LYS A 58 -2.12 -14.70 -17.83
CA LYS A 58 -2.04 -13.49 -17.00
C LYS A 58 -0.65 -12.89 -17.16
N ALA A 59 -0.57 -11.57 -17.34
CA ALA A 59 0.69 -10.85 -17.36
C ALA A 59 0.95 -10.24 -15.97
N ILE A 60 2.19 -10.34 -15.49
CA ILE A 60 2.64 -9.72 -14.24
C ILE A 60 3.57 -8.59 -14.64
N VAL A 61 3.26 -7.39 -14.19
CA VAL A 61 4.11 -6.21 -14.36
C VAL A 61 4.85 -6.00 -13.05
N VAL A 62 6.18 -5.90 -13.12
CA VAL A 62 7.04 -5.64 -11.96
C VAL A 62 7.79 -4.35 -12.24
N GLU A 63 7.32 -3.26 -11.63
CA GLU A 63 7.97 -1.95 -11.71
C GLU A 63 8.61 -1.62 -10.35
N PRO A 64 9.94 -1.42 -10.30
CA PRO A 64 10.61 -1.01 -9.07
C PRO A 64 10.44 0.50 -8.86
N ASP A 65 9.39 0.88 -8.13
CA ASP A 65 9.18 2.28 -7.74
C ASP A 65 9.68 2.58 -6.33
N LEU A 66 10.35 3.71 -6.16
CA LEU A 66 10.77 4.22 -4.85
C LEU A 66 9.58 4.86 -4.15
N ILE A 67 9.04 4.18 -3.14
CA ILE A 67 8.05 4.77 -2.24
C ILE A 67 8.77 5.73 -1.29
N ALA A 68 8.67 7.03 -1.56
CA ALA A 68 9.27 8.07 -0.72
C ALA A 68 8.74 8.00 0.72
N LYS A 69 9.65 7.83 1.68
CA LYS A 69 9.31 7.76 3.10
C LYS A 69 8.81 9.12 3.59
N SER A 70 7.72 9.11 4.39
CA SER A 70 7.18 10.34 4.99
C SER A 70 8.00 10.86 6.19
N ARG A 71 8.93 10.06 6.74
CA ARG A 71 9.79 10.42 7.90
C ARG A 71 11.05 9.55 7.97
N LYS A 72 12.05 10.00 8.75
CA LYS A 72 13.33 9.30 9.00
C LYS A 72 13.19 7.88 9.58
N ASP A 73 12.12 7.60 10.33
CA ASP A 73 11.97 6.37 11.11
C ASP A 73 10.98 5.37 10.49
N THR A 74 11.17 4.97 9.23
CA THR A 74 10.53 3.74 8.74
C THR A 74 11.49 2.58 8.95
N LEU A 75 11.39 1.95 10.13
CA LEU A 75 12.16 0.77 10.54
C LEU A 75 11.91 -0.37 9.52
N TRP A 76 12.95 -1.15 9.19
CA TRP A 76 12.91 -2.32 8.28
C TRP A 76 12.85 -2.05 6.77
N ILE A 77 12.89 -0.81 6.30
CA ILE A 77 13.05 -0.51 4.86
C ILE A 77 14.48 -0.09 4.58
N GLY A 78 15.19 -0.90 3.78
CA GLY A 78 16.59 -0.68 3.39
C GLY A 78 16.85 0.71 2.83
N SER A 79 18.08 1.17 3.01
CA SER A 79 18.58 2.42 2.44
C SER A 79 18.65 2.28 0.91
N PHE A 80 17.99 3.17 0.18
CA PHE A 80 18.23 3.31 -1.25
C PHE A 80 19.53 4.09 -1.43
N TRP A 81 20.47 3.57 -2.22
CA TRP A 81 21.75 4.23 -2.47
C TRP A 81 21.47 5.49 -3.29
N SER A 82 21.65 6.65 -2.66
CA SER A 82 21.77 7.91 -3.39
C SER A 82 23.25 8.14 -3.58
N ASP A 83 23.76 7.86 -4.77
CA ASP A 83 25.15 8.17 -5.17
C ASP A 83 25.34 9.67 -5.46
N CYS A 84 24.55 10.54 -4.81
CA CYS A 84 24.81 11.97 -4.75
C CYS A 84 25.66 12.22 -3.50
N SER A 85 26.96 12.07 -3.73
CA SER A 85 28.05 12.39 -2.84
C SER A 85 27.85 13.71 -2.08
N ASP A 86 28.12 13.65 -0.78
CA ASP A 86 28.71 14.71 0.05
C ASP A 86 29.50 15.73 -0.78
N ARG A 87 28.95 16.92 -1.05
CA ARG A 87 29.74 18.09 -1.48
C ARG A 87 29.07 19.40 -1.06
N THR A 88 29.49 19.92 0.09
CA THR A 88 29.90 21.32 0.35
C THR A 88 30.28 21.33 1.84
N GLU A 89 31.54 21.12 2.24
CA GLU A 89 32.72 21.98 2.05
C GLU A 89 32.42 23.48 2.22
N ASP A 90 32.88 23.98 3.38
CA ASP A 90 33.10 25.35 3.91
C ASP A 90 31.92 26.31 4.17
#